data_AF-A0A4V6HSH5-F1
#
_entry.id   AF-A0A4V6HSH5-F1
#
_cell.length_a   1.000
_cell.length_b   1.000
_cell.length_c   1.000
_cell.angle_alpha   90.00
_cell.angle_beta   90.00
_cell.angle_gamma   90.00
#
_symmetry.space_group_name_H-M   'P 1'
#
loop_
_entity.id
_entity.type
_entity.pdbx_description
1 polymer ?
#
loop_
_entity_poly.entity_id
_entity_poly.type
_entity_poly.pdbx_seq_one_letter_code
_entity_poly.pdbx_strand_id
1 'polypeptide(L)'
;MQTKYTGFGNNDFLFVNEDGNPIKPDTYSKVFRTILKRLNDKMEKHLDAHGKLPNVGAVLPRIALYDGRHSFATNNLSNDERHEVIAQIKGNSVKTLLSRYAYVDTKMTSKTLEYYSRHVAM
;
A
#
# COMPACT_ATOMS: atom_id res chain seq x y z
N MET A 1 24.08 18.88 22.01
CA MET A 1 24.00 20.21 21.38
C MET A 1 23.62 20.01 19.92
N GLN A 2 22.35 20.23 19.55
CA GLN A 2 21.98 20.32 18.13
C GLN A 2 22.42 21.70 17.63
N THR A 3 23.34 21.71 16.67
CA THR A 3 23.77 22.92 15.96
C THR A 3 22.56 23.42 15.17
N LYS A 4 21.93 24.51 15.67
CA LYS A 4 20.85 25.20 14.96
C LYS A 4 21.44 25.79 13.67
N TYR A 5 21.22 25.12 12.54
CA TYR A 5 21.40 25.71 11.22
C TYR A 5 20.33 26.81 11.07
N THR A 6 20.74 28.08 11.13
CA THR A 6 19.85 29.26 11.21
C THR A 6 19.13 29.60 9.89
N GLY A 7 18.90 28.62 9.01
CA GLY A 7 18.23 28.81 7.72
C GLY A 7 17.97 27.54 6.92
N PHE A 8 18.39 26.37 7.42
CA PHE A 8 18.05 25.08 6.80
C PHE A 8 16.62 24.70 7.18
N GLY A 9 15.74 24.58 6.20
CA GLY A 9 14.37 24.11 6.41
C GLY A 9 13.58 24.96 7.40
N ASN A 10 13.43 26.26 7.13
CA ASN A 10 12.48 27.12 7.86
C ASN A 10 11.03 26.79 7.45
N ASN A 11 10.63 25.54 7.65
CA ASN A 11 9.29 25.01 7.36
C ASN A 11 9.01 23.80 8.26
N ASP A 12 7.75 23.62 8.67
CA ASP A 12 7.33 22.57 9.62
C ASP A 12 7.03 21.22 8.94
N PHE A 13 7.67 20.91 7.80
CA PHE A 13 7.43 19.66 7.09
C PHE A 13 8.32 18.54 7.63
N LEU A 14 7.72 17.37 7.88
CA LEU A 14 8.43 16.17 8.34
C LEU A 14 9.44 15.64 7.31
N PHE A 15 9.12 15.79 6.02
CA PHE A 15 9.93 15.29 4.92
C PHE A 15 10.40 16.42 4.03
N VAL A 16 11.71 16.65 4.05
CA VAL A 16 12.40 17.68 3.28
C VAL A 16 13.50 17.05 2.41
N ASN A 17 13.88 17.73 1.34
CA ASN A 17 15.03 17.36 0.53
C ASN A 17 16.35 17.74 1.24
N GLU A 18 17.48 17.45 0.58
CA GLU A 18 18.82 17.78 1.10
C GLU A 18 19.06 19.29 1.29
N ASP A 19 18.22 20.15 0.71
CA ASP A 19 18.25 21.60 0.87
C ASP A 19 17.28 22.11 1.96
N GLY A 20 16.54 21.20 2.62
CA GLY A 20 15.54 21.54 3.62
C GLY A 20 14.19 21.98 3.06
N ASN A 21 13.96 21.88 1.74
CA ASN A 21 12.69 22.22 1.11
C ASN A 21 11.69 21.04 1.15
N PRO A 22 10.38 21.29 1.24
CA PRO A 22 9.37 20.24 1.25
C PRO A 22 9.41 19.37 -0.01
N ILE A 23 9.31 18.05 0.18
CA ILE A 23 9.31 17.12 -0.95
C ILE A 23 7.99 17.21 -1.72
N LYS A 24 8.06 17.41 -3.04
CA LYS A 24 6.89 17.43 -3.93
C LYS A 24 6.30 16.02 -4.12
N PRO A 25 4.97 15.88 -4.27
CA PRO A 25 4.33 14.58 -4.55
C PRO A 25 4.89 13.81 -5.77
N ASP A 26 5.28 14.54 -6.82
CA ASP A 26 5.89 13.95 -8.02
C ASP A 26 7.25 13.29 -7.71
N THR A 27 8.05 13.91 -6.82
CA THR A 27 9.33 13.35 -6.39
C THR A 27 9.14 12.00 -5.71
N TYR A 28 8.17 11.88 -4.80
CA TYR A 28 7.84 10.58 -4.19
C TYR A 28 7.46 9.53 -5.23
N SER A 29 6.62 9.92 -6.20
CA SER A 29 6.16 9.01 -7.25
C SER A 29 7.31 8.52 -8.14
N LYS A 30 8.23 9.42 -8.51
CA LYS A 30 9.43 9.07 -9.28
C LYS A 30 10.35 8.13 -8.52
N VAL A 31 10.69 8.48 -7.28
CA VAL A 31 11.56 7.67 -6.42
C VAL A 31 10.96 6.29 -6.19
N PHE A 32 9.66 6.20 -5.91
CA PHE A 32 8.95 4.94 -5.75
C PHE A 32 9.06 4.03 -6.98
N ARG A 33 8.81 4.57 -8.19
CA ARG A 33 8.94 3.81 -9.44
C ARG A 33 10.38 3.32 -9.66
N THR A 34 11.38 4.14 -9.32
CA THR A 34 12.78 3.75 -9.40
C THR A 34 13.12 2.61 -8.44
N ILE A 35 12.63 2.67 -7.20
CA ILE A 35 12.82 1.61 -6.20
C ILE A 35 12.15 0.31 -6.67
N LEU A 36 10.91 0.39 -7.15
CA LEU A 36 10.17 -0.77 -7.66
C LEU A 36 10.89 -1.43 -8.85
N LYS A 37 11.39 -0.62 -9.78
CA LYS A 37 12.19 -1.12 -10.91
C LYS A 37 13.45 -1.84 -10.41
N ARG A 38 14.23 -1.21 -9.54
CA ARG A 38 15.47 -1.80 -9.00
C ARG A 38 15.20 -3.11 -8.24
N LEU A 39 14.10 -3.18 -7.50
CA LEU A 39 13.67 -4.41 -6.84
C LEU A 39 13.39 -5.51 -7.85
N ASN A 40 12.57 -5.23 -8.86
CA ASN A 40 12.23 -6.20 -9.90
C ASN A 40 13.45 -6.65 -10.70
N ASP A 41 14.31 -5.72 -11.13
CA ASP A 41 15.57 -6.04 -11.83
C ASP A 41 16.45 -6.99 -10.99
N LYS A 42 16.47 -6.82 -9.66
CA LYS A 42 17.21 -7.71 -8.74
C LYS A 42 16.56 -9.08 -8.64
N MET A 43 15.23 -9.14 -8.59
CA MET A 43 14.47 -10.40 -8.52
C MET A 43 14.60 -11.21 -9.81
N GLU A 44 14.51 -10.55 -10.97
CA GLU A 44 14.70 -11.17 -12.30
C GLU A 44 16.12 -11.74 -12.44
N LYS A 45 17.16 -10.95 -12.12
CA LYS A 45 18.55 -11.45 -12.15
C LYS A 45 18.77 -12.65 -11.24
N HIS A 46 18.12 -12.67 -10.08
CA HIS A 46 18.20 -13.82 -9.17
C HIS A 46 17.49 -15.05 -9.73
N LEU A 47 16.32 -14.86 -10.35
CA LEU A 47 15.57 -15.93 -11.00
C LEU A 47 16.39 -16.53 -12.15
N ASP A 48 17.02 -15.70 -12.97
CA ASP A 48 17.88 -16.14 -14.08
C ASP A 48 19.11 -16.92 -13.58
N ALA A 49 19.75 -16.45 -12.50
CA ALA A 49 20.96 -17.07 -11.96
C ALA A 49 20.71 -18.35 -11.16
N HIS A 50 19.57 -18.47 -10.47
CA HIS A 50 19.31 -19.56 -9.52
C HIS A 50 18.11 -20.45 -9.90
N GLY A 51 17.39 -20.12 -10.97
CA GLY A 51 16.17 -20.83 -11.39
C GLY A 51 14.99 -20.67 -10.44
N LYS A 52 15.13 -19.87 -9.38
CA LYS A 52 14.10 -19.60 -8.37
C LYS A 52 14.24 -18.21 -7.77
N LEU A 53 13.12 -17.65 -7.34
CA LEU A 53 13.10 -16.40 -6.57
C LEU A 53 13.62 -16.63 -5.14
N PRO A 54 14.23 -15.60 -4.52
CA PRO A 54 14.63 -15.66 -3.12
C PRO A 54 13.38 -15.78 -2.21
N ASN A 55 13.52 -16.37 -1.02
CA ASN A 55 12.44 -16.73 -0.07
C ASN A 55 11.22 -15.79 -0.08
N VAL A 56 10.04 -16.34 -0.41
CA VAL A 56 8.73 -15.64 -0.46
C VAL A 56 8.79 -14.32 -1.27
N GLY A 57 9.72 -14.21 -2.20
CA GLY A 57 9.85 -13.07 -3.10
C GLY A 57 8.97 -13.23 -4.33
N ALA A 58 8.48 -12.10 -4.85
CA ALA A 58 7.77 -12.02 -6.12
C ALA A 58 8.27 -10.80 -6.90
N VAL A 59 8.29 -10.91 -8.24
CA VAL A 59 8.39 -9.74 -9.12
C VAL A 59 7.07 -8.98 -8.99
N LEU A 60 7.15 -7.73 -8.56
CA LEU A 60 5.95 -6.93 -8.31
C LEU A 60 5.44 -6.31 -9.61
N PRO A 61 4.11 -6.18 -9.80
CA PRO A 61 3.58 -5.42 -10.92
C PRO A 61 4.02 -3.96 -10.85
N ARG A 62 4.11 -3.30 -12.00
CA ARG A 62 4.40 -1.85 -12.06
C ARG A 62 3.20 -1.08 -11.51
N ILE A 63 3.28 -0.70 -10.25
CA ILE A 63 2.25 0.06 -9.55
C ILE A 63 2.70 1.50 -9.34
N ALA A 64 1.74 2.42 -9.22
CA ALA A 64 1.96 3.78 -8.80
C ALA A 64 2.04 3.85 -7.26
N LEU A 65 2.65 4.93 -6.74
CA LEU A 65 2.73 5.15 -5.30
C LEU A 65 1.33 5.17 -4.64
N TYR A 66 0.34 5.76 -5.33
CA TYR A 66 -1.03 5.84 -4.85
C TYR A 66 -1.69 4.45 -4.71
N ASP A 67 -1.23 3.45 -5.46
CA ASP A 67 -1.75 2.09 -5.36
C ASP A 67 -1.40 1.45 -4.00
N GLY A 68 -0.39 1.95 -3.28
CA GLY A 68 -0.16 1.57 -1.88
C GLY A 68 -1.36 1.87 -0.98
N ARG A 69 -2.07 2.99 -1.21
CA ARG A 69 -3.33 3.32 -0.52
C ARG A 69 -4.45 2.37 -0.93
N HIS A 70 -4.37 1.79 -2.13
CA HIS A 70 -5.30 0.76 -2.60
C HIS A 70 -5.03 -0.56 -1.87
N SER A 71 -3.80 -1.06 -1.89
CA SER A 71 -3.37 -2.26 -1.16
C SER A 71 -3.69 -2.19 0.33
N PHE A 72 -3.49 -1.03 0.97
CA PHE A 72 -3.87 -0.84 2.37
C PHE A 72 -5.35 -1.15 2.63
N ALA A 73 -6.28 -0.60 1.83
CA ALA A 73 -7.70 -0.89 2.02
C ALA A 73 -8.03 -2.35 1.73
N THR A 74 -7.55 -2.88 0.61
CA THR A 74 -7.82 -4.26 0.19
C THR A 74 -7.33 -5.28 1.21
N ASN A 75 -6.14 -5.07 1.78
CA ASN A 75 -5.57 -6.00 2.77
C ASN A 75 -6.35 -5.98 4.08
N ASN A 76 -6.75 -4.80 4.57
CA ASN A 76 -7.55 -4.70 5.80
C ASN A 76 -8.96 -5.28 5.60
N LEU A 77 -9.60 -5.03 4.44
CA LEU A 77 -10.90 -5.64 4.12
C LEU A 77 -10.79 -7.17 4.02
N SER A 78 -9.70 -7.69 3.45
CA SER A 78 -9.44 -9.14 3.41
C SER A 78 -9.26 -9.76 4.81
N ASN A 79 -8.85 -8.96 5.79
CA ASN A 79 -8.68 -9.35 7.18
C ASN A 79 -9.96 -9.14 8.03
N ASP A 80 -11.11 -8.87 7.40
CA ASP A 80 -12.41 -8.67 8.06
C ASP A 80 -12.47 -7.42 8.96
N GLU A 81 -11.63 -6.41 8.67
CA GLU A 81 -11.66 -5.15 9.39
C GLU A 81 -12.89 -4.30 8.99
N ARG A 82 -13.40 -3.53 9.96
CA ARG A 82 -14.62 -2.72 9.76
C ARG A 82 -14.44 -1.64 8.71
N HIS A 83 -15.36 -1.58 7.77
CA HIS A 83 -15.39 -0.62 6.66
C HIS A 83 -15.28 0.84 7.12
N GLU A 84 -15.95 1.19 8.23
CA GLU A 84 -15.97 2.54 8.80
C GLU A 84 -14.59 2.96 9.30
N VAL A 85 -13.87 2.05 9.95
CA VAL A 85 -12.53 2.29 10.49
C VAL A 85 -11.54 2.52 9.36
N ILE A 86 -11.58 1.66 8.34
CA ILE A 86 -10.71 1.79 7.16
C ILE A 86 -11.01 3.11 6.41
N ALA A 87 -12.29 3.47 6.27
CA ALA A 87 -12.70 4.71 5.62
C ALA A 87 -12.19 5.95 6.41
N GLN A 88 -12.30 5.92 7.74
CA GLN A 88 -11.81 6.99 8.62
C GLN A 88 -10.30 7.16 8.53
N ILE A 89 -9.52 6.08 8.65
CA ILE A 89 -8.05 6.12 8.53
C ILE A 89 -7.63 6.66 7.16
N LYS A 90 -8.34 6.25 6.10
CA LYS A 90 -8.06 6.73 4.76
C LYS A 90 -8.51 8.17 4.55
N GLY A 91 -9.40 8.74 5.36
CA GLY A 91 -10.03 10.02 5.08
C GLY A 91 -10.96 9.97 3.85
N ASN A 92 -11.65 8.85 3.65
CA ASN A 92 -12.65 8.68 2.60
C ASN A 92 -14.05 8.52 3.22
N SER A 93 -15.10 8.74 2.43
CA SER A 93 -16.44 8.26 2.81
C SER A 93 -16.51 6.72 2.72
N VAL A 94 -17.34 6.10 3.55
CA VAL A 94 -17.60 4.64 3.49
C VAL A 94 -18.12 4.23 2.11
N LYS A 95 -18.98 5.05 1.50
CA LYS A 95 -19.47 4.85 0.13
C LYS A 95 -18.32 4.77 -0.88
N THR A 96 -17.34 5.66 -0.80
CA THR A 96 -16.16 5.66 -1.68
C THR A 96 -15.27 4.43 -1.45
N LEU A 97 -15.21 3.95 -0.21
CA LEU A 97 -14.49 2.71 0.11
C LEU A 97 -15.19 1.52 -0.56
N LEU A 98 -16.48 1.31 -0.29
CA LEU A 98 -17.23 0.20 -0.87
C LEU A 98 -17.22 0.25 -2.40
N SER A 99 -17.46 1.40 -3.03
CA SER A 99 -17.48 1.48 -4.50
C SER A 99 -16.14 1.12 -5.17
N ARG A 100 -15.02 1.34 -4.48
CA ARG A 100 -13.67 1.11 -5.03
C ARG A 100 -13.05 -0.22 -4.61
N TYR A 101 -13.54 -0.84 -3.52
CA TYR A 101 -12.92 -2.01 -2.89
C TYR A 101 -13.89 -3.18 -2.62
N ALA A 102 -15.20 -3.03 -2.86
CA ALA A 102 -16.21 -4.06 -2.56
C ALA A 102 -16.03 -5.38 -3.32
N TYR A 103 -15.23 -5.44 -4.39
CA TYR A 103 -14.86 -6.71 -5.03
C TYR A 103 -14.18 -7.69 -4.06
N VAL A 104 -13.47 -7.17 -3.04
CA VAL A 104 -12.85 -8.00 -2.01
C VAL A 104 -13.91 -8.53 -1.05
N ASP A 105 -14.91 -7.70 -0.76
CA ASP A 105 -16.03 -7.97 0.13
C ASP A 105 -17.00 -9.02 -0.44
N THR A 106 -17.18 -9.11 -1.77
CA THR A 106 -18.00 -10.17 -2.38
C THR A 106 -17.42 -11.57 -2.14
N LYS A 107 -16.09 -11.72 -2.05
CA LYS A 107 -15.47 -12.99 -1.65
C LYS A 107 -15.73 -13.33 -0.17
N MET A 108 -15.74 -12.32 0.70
CA MET A 108 -16.07 -12.47 2.12
C MET A 108 -17.55 -12.84 2.29
N THR A 109 -18.44 -12.21 1.52
CA THR A 109 -19.89 -12.49 1.51
C THR A 109 -20.19 -13.95 1.17
N SER A 110 -19.51 -14.52 0.17
CA SER A 110 -19.66 -15.94 -0.18
C SER A 110 -19.23 -16.88 0.96
N LYS A 111 -18.15 -16.54 1.67
CA LYS A 111 -17.67 -17.32 2.82
C LYS A 111 -18.64 -17.27 4.00
N THR A 112 -19.21 -16.10 4.27
CA THR A 112 -20.23 -15.92 5.32
C THR A 112 -21.52 -16.66 4.98
N LEU A 113 -21.95 -16.62 3.71
CA LEU A 113 -23.11 -17.38 3.24
C LEU A 113 -22.90 -18.90 3.38
N GLU A 114 -21.73 -19.43 2.96
CA GLU A 114 -21.41 -20.85 3.16
C GLU A 114 -21.41 -21.24 4.64
N TYR A 115 -20.85 -20.40 5.51
CA TYR A 115 -20.86 -20.63 6.95
C TYR A 115 -22.29 -20.70 7.48
N TYR A 116 -23.14 -19.75 7.13
CA TYR A 116 -24.53 -19.71 7.57
C TYR A 116 -25.34 -20.90 7.04
N SER A 117 -25.20 -21.24 5.75
CA SER A 117 -25.86 -22.40 5.14
C SER A 117 -25.47 -23.71 5.81
N ARG A 118 -24.23 -23.87 6.28
CA ARG A 118 -23.80 -25.07 7.04
C ARG A 118 -24.42 -25.15 8.44
N HIS A 119 -24.67 -24.02 9.10
CA HIS A 119 -25.23 -24.00 10.45
C HIS A 119 -26.75 -24.09 10.48
N VAL A 120 -27.43 -23.75 9.38
CA VAL A 120 -28.90 -23.86 9.26
C VAL A 120 -29.36 -25.21 8.68
N ALA A 121 -28.46 -25.96 8.02
CA ALA A 121 -28.74 -27.29 7.48
C ALA A 121 -28.48 -28.45 8.46
N MET A 122 -28.13 -28.14 9.72
CA MET A 122 -28.08 -29.06 10.88
C MET A 122 -29.28 -28.80 11.78
#